data_AF-Q1A355-F1
#
_entry.id   AF-Q1A355-F1
#
_cell.length_a   1.000
_cell.length_b   1.000
_cell.length_c   1.000
_cell.angle_alpha   90.00
_cell.angle_beta   90.00
_cell.angle_gamma   90.00
#
_symmetry.space_group_name_H-M   'P 1'
#
loop_
_entity.id
_entity.type
_entity.pdbx_description
1 polymer ?
#
loop_
_entity_poly.entity_id
_entity_poly.type
_entity_poly.pdbx_seq_one_letter_code
_entity_poly.pdbx_strand_id
1 'polypeptide(L)' 'FPMAYTATVLAWGLIDFEEGHQSADQLEYGKAAVKWATDYFLK' A
#
# COMPACT_ATOMS: atom_id res chain seq x y z
N PHE A 1 6.91 -10.16 -11.21
CA PHE A 1 7.49 -10.46 -9.87
C PHE A 1 7.77 -9.22 -9.02
N PRO A 2 8.55 -8.20 -9.45
CA PRO A 2 8.95 -7.10 -8.55
C PRO A 2 7.76 -6.28 -8.05
N MET A 3 6.74 -6.07 -8.87
CA MET A 3 5.53 -5.33 -8.49
C MET A 3 4.74 -5.99 -7.35
N ALA A 4 4.64 -7.33 -7.36
CA ALA A 4 3.91 -8.05 -6.30
C ALA A 4 4.66 -7.93 -4.97
N TYR A 5 5.99 -8.06 -5.01
CA TYR A 5 6.84 -7.82 -3.85
C TYR A 5 6.69 -6.38 -3.32
N THR A 6 6.75 -5.37 -4.18
CA THR A 6 6.56 -3.97 -3.77
C THR A 6 5.17 -3.74 -3.16
N ALA A 7 4.11 -4.32 -3.73
CA ALA A 7 2.76 -4.20 -3.18
C ALA A 7 2.66 -4.82 -1.78
N THR A 8 3.30 -5.97 -1.55
CA THR A 8 3.34 -6.60 -0.23
C THR A 8 4.11 -5.76 0.79
N VAL A 9 5.29 -5.25 0.43
CA VAL A 9 6.10 -4.42 1.35
C VAL A 9 5.39 -3.09 1.65
N LEU A 10 4.73 -2.49 0.66
CA LEU A 10 3.94 -1.28 0.84
C LEU A 10 2.75 -1.51 1.78
N ALA A 11 2.02 -2.61 1.60
CA ALA A 11 0.90 -2.96 2.47
C ALA A 11 1.36 -3.20 3.92
N TRP A 12 2.50 -3.87 4.10
CA TRP A 12 3.06 -4.07 5.44
C TRP A 12 3.46 -2.74 6.09
N GLY A 13 4.15 -1.86 5.37
CA GLY A 13 4.51 -0.53 5.89
C GLY A 13 3.30 0.31 6.30
N LEU A 14 2.20 0.23 5.55
CA LEU A 14 0.95 0.94 5.90
C LEU A 14 0.30 0.42 7.19
N ILE A 15 0.45 -0.87 7.49
CA ILE A 15 -0.07 -1.47 8.72
C ILE A 15 0.83 -1.13 9.91
N ASP A 16 2.14 -1.30 9.76
CA ASP A 16 3.09 -1.09 10.88
C ASP A 16 3.21 0.39 11.28
N PHE A 17 3.02 1.32 10.33
CA PHE A 17 3.19 2.75 10.53
C PHE A 17 1.91 3.56 10.24
N GLU A 18 0.73 2.98 10.50
CA GLU A 18 -0.57 3.60 10.18
C GLU A 18 -0.69 5.02 10.75
N GLU A 19 -0.37 5.25 12.03
CA GLU A 19 -0.43 6.58 12.66
C GLU A 19 0.51 7.60 11.99
N GLY A 20 1.69 7.15 11.56
CA GLY A 20 2.65 7.98 10.82
C GLY A 20 2.12 8.38 9.45
N HIS A 21 1.47 7.45 8.75
CA HIS A 21 0.82 7.73 7.47
C HIS A 21 -0.44 8.57 7.60
N GLN A 22 -1.19 8.41 8.70
CA GLN A 22 -2.39 9.21 8.99
C GLN A 22 -2.03 10.66 9.34
N SER A 23 -1.04 10.86 10.21
CA SER A 23 -0.55 12.20 10.57
C SER A 23 0.09 12.95 9.39
N ALA A 24 0.65 12.21 8.42
CA ALA A 24 1.19 12.75 7.18
C ALA A 24 0.14 12.92 6.06
N ASP A 25 -1.14 12.61 6.30
CA ASP A 25 -2.22 12.62 5.30
C ASP A 25 -1.91 11.77 4.05
N GLN A 26 -1.12 10.69 4.24
CA GLN A 26 -0.68 9.77 3.19
C GLN A 26 -1.38 8.41 3.25
N LEU A 27 -2.14 8.12 4.30
CA LEU A 27 -2.76 6.82 4.53
C LEU A 27 -3.69 6.40 3.38
N GLU A 28 -4.54 7.31 2.92
CA GLU A 28 -5.50 7.02 1.84
C GLU A 28 -4.82 6.86 0.48
N TYR A 29 -3.77 7.65 0.21
CA TYR A 29 -2.95 7.47 -1.00
C TYR A 29 -2.24 6.12 -1.02
N GLY A 30 -1.70 5.69 0.14
CA GLY A 30 -1.09 4.38 0.29
C GLY A 30 -2.07 3.24 0.04
N LYS A 31 -3.27 3.31 0.64
CA LYS A 31 -4.34 2.33 0.41
C LYS A 31 -4.76 2.27 -1.06
N ALA A 32 -4.88 3.42 -1.72
CA ALA A 32 -5.21 3.47 -3.15
C ALA A 32 -4.13 2.82 -4.03
N ALA A 33 -2.85 3.02 -3.71
CA ALA A 33 -1.73 2.38 -4.42
C ALA A 33 -1.73 0.85 -4.24
N VAL A 34 -1.96 0.35 -3.02
CA VAL A 34 -2.09 -1.09 -2.77
C VAL A 34 -3.27 -1.66 -3.54
N LYS A 35 -4.44 -0.99 -3.50
CA LYS A 35 -5.64 -1.41 -4.24
C LYS A 35 -5.37 -1.50 -5.75
N TRP A 36 -4.70 -0.50 -6.33
CA TRP A 36 -4.38 -0.51 -7.75
C TRP A 36 -3.49 -1.70 -8.14
N ALA A 37 -2.47 -1.99 -7.33
CA ALA A 37 -1.59 -3.13 -7.55
C ALA A 37 -2.34 -4.46 -7.39
N THR A 38 -3.21 -4.61 -6.40
CA THR A 38 -4.01 -5.84 -6.23
C THR A 38 -5.05 -6.00 -7.34
N ASP A 39 -5.69 -4.92 -7.79
CA ASP A 39 -6.61 -4.95 -8.93
C ASP A 39 -5.90 -5.39 -10.21
N TYR A 40 -4.63 -5.02 -10.38
CA TYR A 40 -3.81 -5.47 -11.51
C TYR A 40 -3.53 -6.99 -11.44
N PHE A 41 -3.33 -7.56 -10.25
CA PHE A 41 -3.09 -9.00 -10.10
C PHE A 41 -4.35 -9.86 -10.15
N LEU A 42 -5.52 -9.28 -9.86
CA LEU A 42 -6.80 -9.98 -9.89
C LEU A 42 -7.44 -10.02 -11.30
N LYS A 43 -6.91 -9.23 -12.24
CA LYS A 43 -7.30 -9.25 -13.67
C LYS A 43 -6.57 -10.38 -14.41
#